data_AF-A0A961KY35-F1
#
_entry.id   AF-A0A961KY35-F1
#
_cell.length_a   1.000
_cell.length_b   1.000
_cell.length_c   1.000
_cell.angle_alpha   90.00
_cell.angle_beta   90.00
_cell.angle_gamma   90.00
#
_symmetry.space_group_name_H-M   'P 1'
#
loop_
_entity.id
_entity.type
_entity.pdbx_description
1 polymer ?
#
loop_
_entity_poly.entity_id
_entity_poly.type
_entity_poly.pdbx_seq_one_letter_code
_entity_poly.pdbx_strand_id
1 'polypeptide(L)'
;MNGWLSAFVPEKRLFVQSRNATSYIRLTPLVQLSLAAALVLLLGWMAIATSLVVLDTVSSGSRTIQTTVLQNAYRQRLEELASERDQRAAEARSAQERFKLAMEQIGRQQTSILDSVEERRELATALELMRGRLQDAVEERREIAAARDALLAEMSEVNETLDRKQGTAGDLSQTLDTVTGALSDAVVARDAAEDERETLATQVAELELRISMNTRQQEEMLNQLEQAVAMSFGPL
;
A
#
# COMPACT_ATOMS: atom_id res chain seq x y z
N MET A 1 -15.31 80.00 -72.05
CA MET A 1 -15.36 78.53 -72.17
C MET A 1 -16.58 77.94 -71.44
N ASN A 2 -17.81 78.44 -71.72
CA ASN A 2 -19.03 77.99 -71.04
C ASN A 2 -20.13 77.48 -72.00
N GLY A 3 -19.84 77.29 -73.30
CA GLY A 3 -20.83 76.93 -74.31
C GLY A 3 -21.27 75.45 -74.30
N TRP A 4 -20.48 74.54 -73.72
CA TRP A 4 -20.82 73.11 -73.72
C TRP A 4 -21.82 72.71 -72.62
N LEU A 5 -21.99 73.56 -71.59
CA LEU A 5 -22.77 73.24 -70.39
C LEU A 5 -24.24 73.65 -70.54
N SER A 6 -24.55 74.61 -71.41
CA SER A 6 -25.92 75.01 -71.74
C SER A 6 -26.67 74.00 -72.61
N ALA A 7 -25.98 73.00 -73.16
CA ALA A 7 -26.60 71.95 -73.97
C ALA A 7 -27.27 70.86 -73.11
N PHE A 8 -26.76 70.59 -71.91
CA PHE A 8 -27.27 69.52 -71.03
C PHE A 8 -28.20 70.01 -69.92
N VAL A 9 -28.07 71.27 -69.49
CA VAL A 9 -28.91 71.85 -68.43
C VAL A 9 -29.45 73.22 -68.88
N PRO A 10 -30.70 73.30 -69.37
CA PRO A 10 -31.28 74.56 -69.81
C PRO A 10 -31.50 75.50 -68.63
N GLU A 11 -31.22 76.80 -68.83
CA GLU A 11 -31.47 77.84 -67.83
C GLU A 11 -32.95 77.85 -67.40
N LYS A 12 -33.24 77.48 -66.16
CA LYS A 12 -34.60 77.59 -65.60
C LYS A 12 -34.76 78.94 -64.91
N ARG A 13 -35.66 79.74 -65.44
CA ARG A 13 -36.07 81.05 -64.89
C ARG A 13 -37.28 80.82 -64.00
N LEU A 14 -37.10 80.93 -62.69
CA LEU A 14 -38.19 80.86 -61.72
C LEU A 14 -38.69 82.27 -61.44
N PHE A 15 -39.95 82.52 -61.78
CA PHE A 15 -40.61 83.79 -61.51
C PHE A 15 -41.39 83.67 -60.21
N VAL A 16 -40.91 84.34 -59.17
CA VAL A 16 -41.67 84.48 -57.92
C VAL A 16 -42.25 85.88 -57.89
N GLN A 17 -43.55 85.98 -58.09
CA GLN A 17 -44.28 87.25 -57.99
C GLN A 17 -44.79 87.41 -56.56
N SER A 18 -44.22 88.36 -55.83
CA SER A 18 -44.73 88.81 -54.53
C SER A 18 -45.48 90.13 -54.69
N ARG A 19 -46.48 90.39 -53.82
CA ARG A 19 -47.44 91.52 -53.92
C ARG A 19 -46.83 92.91 -54.11
N ASN A 20 -45.55 93.12 -53.80
CA ASN A 20 -44.87 94.43 -53.94
C ASN A 20 -43.56 94.43 -54.75
N ALA A 21 -43.12 93.30 -55.31
CA ALA A 21 -41.95 93.25 -56.21
C ALA A 21 -41.84 91.91 -56.95
N THR A 22 -41.50 91.94 -58.23
CA THR A 22 -41.01 90.79 -59.00
C THR A 22 -39.49 90.74 -58.86
N SER A 23 -38.99 89.79 -58.07
CA SER A 23 -37.55 89.56 -57.93
C SER A 23 -37.11 88.43 -58.87
N TYR A 24 -36.07 88.69 -59.65
CA TYR A 24 -35.57 87.77 -60.67
C TYR A 24 -34.40 86.96 -60.11
N ILE A 25 -34.62 85.67 -59.88
CA ILE A 25 -33.54 84.77 -59.50
C ILE A 25 -33.13 83.97 -60.74
N ARG A 26 -31.97 84.33 -61.30
CA ARG A 26 -31.35 83.58 -62.40
C ARG A 26 -30.54 82.43 -61.80
N LEU A 27 -31.05 81.21 -61.95
CA LEU A 27 -30.27 80.01 -61.63
C LEU A 27 -29.35 79.74 -62.83
N THR A 28 -28.09 80.14 -62.72
CA THR A 28 -27.10 79.80 -63.72
C THR A 28 -26.89 78.27 -63.73
N PRO A 29 -26.59 77.66 -64.90
CA PRO A 29 -26.40 76.20 -65.00
C PRO A 29 -25.34 75.66 -64.02
N LEU A 30 -24.35 76.50 -63.69
CA LEU A 30 -23.28 76.19 -62.73
C LEU A 30 -23.81 76.07 -61.29
N VAL A 31 -24.76 76.93 -60.90
CA VAL A 31 -25.41 76.86 -59.58
C VAL A 31 -26.28 75.59 -59.47
N GLN A 32 -27.02 75.24 -60.52
CA GLN A 32 -27.85 74.03 -60.54
C GLN A 32 -27.00 72.75 -60.42
N LEU A 33 -25.86 72.68 -61.11
CA LEU A 33 -24.93 71.57 -60.97
C LEU A 33 -24.28 71.50 -59.60
N SER A 34 -23.90 72.65 -59.02
CA SER A 34 -23.33 72.67 -57.66
C SER A 34 -24.32 72.19 -56.61
N LEU A 35 -25.60 72.56 -56.74
CA LEU A 35 -26.67 72.14 -55.85
C LEU A 35 -26.95 70.63 -55.99
N ALA A 36 -26.99 70.13 -57.24
CA ALA A 36 -27.15 68.70 -57.50
C ALA A 36 -25.96 67.87 -56.98
N ALA A 37 -24.74 68.35 -57.19
CA ALA A 37 -23.52 67.71 -56.68
C ALA A 37 -23.51 67.68 -55.15
N ALA A 38 -23.87 68.79 -54.49
CA ALA A 38 -23.98 68.85 -53.03
C ALA A 38 -25.05 67.88 -52.49
N LEU A 39 -26.19 67.76 -53.17
CA LEU A 39 -27.25 66.81 -52.80
C LEU A 39 -26.76 65.35 -52.92
N VAL A 40 -26.11 64.99 -54.04
CA VAL A 40 -25.56 63.64 -54.24
C VAL A 40 -24.48 63.33 -53.19
N LEU A 41 -23.62 64.29 -52.88
CA LEU A 41 -22.56 64.12 -51.88
C LEU A 41 -23.14 63.95 -50.48
N LEU A 42 -24.18 64.72 -50.13
CA LEU A 42 -24.89 64.60 -48.85
C LEU A 42 -25.59 63.24 -48.72
N LEU A 43 -26.29 62.79 -49.77
CA LEU A 43 -26.94 61.48 -49.78
C LEU A 43 -25.90 60.34 -49.70
N GLY A 44 -24.80 60.46 -50.44
CA GLY A 44 -23.69 59.51 -50.36
C GLY A 44 -23.10 59.46 -48.95
N TRP A 45 -22.89 60.62 -48.32
CA TRP A 45 -22.41 60.71 -46.95
C TRP A 45 -23.39 60.10 -45.95
N MET A 46 -24.69 60.39 -46.07
CA MET A 46 -25.73 59.80 -45.22
C MET A 46 -25.80 58.27 -45.36
N ALA A 47 -25.65 57.74 -46.58
CA ALA A 47 -25.60 56.31 -46.83
C ALA A 47 -24.38 55.65 -46.17
N ILE A 48 -23.19 56.27 -46.30
CA ILE A 48 -21.95 55.81 -45.66
C ILE A 48 -22.09 55.86 -44.13
N ALA A 49 -22.57 56.98 -43.59
CA ALA A 49 -22.75 57.16 -42.15
C ALA A 49 -23.74 56.14 -41.56
N THR A 50 -24.86 55.90 -42.24
CA THR A 50 -25.85 54.89 -41.82
C THR A 50 -25.24 53.48 -41.84
N SER A 51 -24.48 53.14 -42.88
CA SER A 51 -23.79 51.84 -42.99
C SER A 51 -22.81 51.62 -41.83
N LEU A 52 -22.02 52.64 -41.47
CA LEU A 52 -21.09 52.56 -40.35
C LEU A 52 -21.81 52.33 -39.01
N VAL A 53 -22.90 53.04 -38.75
CA VAL A 53 -23.68 52.88 -37.50
C VAL A 53 -24.33 51.50 -37.42
N VAL A 54 -24.90 50.98 -38.51
CA VAL A 54 -25.50 49.64 -38.54
C VAL A 54 -24.44 48.56 -38.32
N LEU A 55 -23.26 48.68 -38.93
CA LEU A 55 -22.16 47.74 -38.73
C LEU A 55 -21.65 47.75 -37.28
N ASP A 56 -21.55 48.93 -36.66
CA ASP A 56 -21.05 49.05 -35.29
C ASP A 56 -22.08 48.53 -34.27
N THR A 57 -23.36 48.86 -34.43
CA THR A 57 -24.45 48.36 -33.55
C THR A 57 -24.62 46.85 -33.59
N VAL A 58 -24.48 46.23 -34.76
CA VAL A 58 -24.56 44.76 -34.90
C VAL A 58 -23.28 44.08 -34.38
N SER A 59 -22.11 44.69 -34.56
CA SER A 59 -20.83 44.02 -34.31
C SER A 59 -20.21 44.27 -32.92
N SER A 60 -20.53 45.38 -32.26
CA SER A 60 -19.99 45.75 -30.93
C SER A 60 -20.66 44.98 -29.79
N GLY A 61 -21.99 44.81 -29.85
CA GLY A 61 -22.75 44.03 -28.87
C GLY A 61 -22.48 42.53 -28.94
N SER A 62 -22.40 41.97 -30.15
CA SER A 62 -22.23 40.53 -30.36
C SER A 62 -20.84 40.02 -29.95
N ARG A 63 -19.76 40.73 -30.31
CA ARG A 63 -18.38 40.29 -30.01
C ARG A 63 -18.04 40.29 -28.52
N THR A 64 -18.49 41.30 -27.78
CA THR A 64 -18.22 41.39 -26.33
C THR A 64 -19.03 40.37 -25.53
N ILE A 65 -20.29 40.12 -25.93
CA ILE A 65 -21.12 39.08 -25.31
C ILE A 65 -20.55 37.69 -25.63
N GLN A 66 -20.09 37.44 -26.86
CA GLN A 66 -19.55 36.14 -27.24
C GLN A 66 -18.20 35.84 -26.56
N THR A 67 -17.31 36.83 -26.40
CA THR A 67 -16.04 36.63 -25.68
C THR A 67 -16.25 36.39 -24.19
N THR A 68 -17.16 37.12 -23.55
CA THR A 68 -17.46 36.94 -22.12
C THR A 68 -18.10 35.57 -21.85
N VAL A 69 -19.03 35.12 -22.69
CA VAL A 69 -19.63 33.78 -22.59
C VAL A 69 -18.56 32.68 -22.74
N LEU A 70 -17.68 32.79 -23.74
CA LEU A 70 -16.59 31.83 -23.95
C LEU A 70 -15.60 31.82 -22.78
N GLN A 71 -15.23 32.98 -22.25
CA GLN A 71 -14.36 33.09 -21.07
C GLN A 71 -15.00 32.45 -19.84
N ASN A 72 -16.29 32.66 -19.61
CA ASN A 72 -17.00 32.07 -18.49
C ASN A 72 -17.11 30.56 -18.62
N ALA A 73 -17.46 30.04 -19.80
CA ALA A 73 -17.50 28.61 -20.07
C ALA A 73 -16.11 27.96 -19.88
N TYR A 74 -15.05 28.62 -20.33
CA TYR A 74 -13.68 28.15 -20.13
C TYR A 74 -13.26 28.16 -18.66
N ARG A 75 -13.58 29.23 -17.91
CA ARG A 75 -13.35 29.31 -16.46
C ARG A 75 -14.09 28.20 -15.71
N GLN A 76 -15.35 27.95 -16.05
CA GLN A 76 -16.13 26.87 -15.46
C GLN A 76 -15.47 25.51 -15.72
N ARG A 77 -15.03 25.25 -16.95
CA ARG A 77 -14.32 24.01 -17.31
C ARG A 77 -13.00 23.86 -16.53
N LEU A 78 -12.26 24.95 -16.34
CA LEU A 78 -11.03 24.95 -15.56
C LEU A 78 -11.31 24.67 -14.07
N GLU A 79 -12.37 25.25 -13.51
CA GLU A 79 -12.79 25.00 -12.13
C GLU A 79 -13.20 23.54 -11.93
N GLU A 80 -14.00 22.99 -12.86
CA GLU A 80 -14.37 21.57 -12.87
C GLU A 80 -13.13 20.67 -12.92
N LEU A 81 -12.17 20.96 -13.80
CA LEU A 81 -10.95 20.17 -13.93
C LEU A 81 -10.03 20.31 -12.72
N ALA A 82 -9.95 21.50 -12.11
CA ALA A 82 -9.21 21.73 -10.88
C ALA A 82 -9.83 20.96 -9.71
N SER A 83 -11.15 20.98 -9.58
CA SER A 83 -11.89 20.19 -8.58
C SER A 83 -11.66 18.69 -8.77
N GLU A 84 -11.72 18.18 -10.00
CA GLU A 84 -11.48 16.76 -10.30
C GLU A 84 -10.03 16.37 -9.97
N ARG A 85 -9.05 17.22 -10.28
CA ARG A 85 -7.64 17.01 -9.91
C ARG A 85 -7.48 16.96 -8.39
N ASP A 86 -8.09 17.90 -7.68
CA ASP A 86 -7.96 17.99 -6.22
C ASP A 86 -8.63 16.81 -5.52
N GLN A 87 -9.77 16.35 -6.04
CA GLN A 87 -10.42 15.12 -5.60
C GLN A 87 -9.51 13.90 -5.82
N ARG A 88 -8.97 13.72 -7.04
CA ARG A 88 -8.02 12.62 -7.32
C ARG A 88 -6.79 12.68 -6.43
N ALA A 89 -6.27 13.88 -6.15
CA ALA A 89 -5.12 14.05 -5.27
C ALA A 89 -5.46 13.71 -3.80
N ALA A 90 -6.70 13.97 -3.35
CA ALA A 90 -7.17 13.55 -2.03
C ALA A 90 -7.35 12.02 -1.96
N GLU A 91 -7.94 11.41 -2.98
CA GLU A 91 -8.11 9.96 -3.09
C GLU A 91 -6.76 9.23 -3.09
N ALA A 92 -5.80 9.72 -3.89
CA ALA A 92 -4.44 9.16 -3.96
C ALA A 92 -3.72 9.26 -2.61
N ARG A 93 -3.83 10.40 -1.90
CA ARG A 93 -3.26 10.54 -0.54
C ARG A 93 -3.89 9.57 0.45
N SER A 94 -5.21 9.43 0.44
CA SER A 94 -5.89 8.49 1.33
C SER A 94 -5.51 7.04 1.01
N ALA A 95 -5.37 6.68 -0.26
CA ALA A 95 -4.89 5.36 -0.67
C ALA A 95 -3.44 5.10 -0.21
N GLN A 96 -2.55 6.10 -0.32
CA GLN A 96 -1.18 6.02 0.19
C GLN A 96 -1.13 5.84 1.71
N GLU A 97 -1.97 6.56 2.46
CA GLU A 97 -2.07 6.41 3.91
C GLU A 97 -2.53 5.00 4.31
N ARG A 98 -3.59 4.49 3.67
CA ARG A 98 -4.06 3.11 3.90
C ARG A 98 -2.99 2.09 3.55
N PHE A 99 -2.28 2.28 2.44
CA PHE A 99 -1.18 1.41 2.03
C PHE A 99 -0.03 1.43 3.04
N LYS A 100 0.35 2.61 3.53
CA LYS A 100 1.39 2.74 4.57
C LYS A 100 0.99 1.99 5.85
N LEU A 101 -0.25 2.13 6.30
CA LEU A 101 -0.76 1.41 7.47
C LEU A 101 -0.75 -0.11 7.25
N ALA A 102 -1.15 -0.57 6.06
CA ALA A 102 -1.11 -1.99 5.72
C ALA A 102 0.34 -2.53 5.70
N MET A 103 1.28 -1.79 5.13
CA MET A 103 2.70 -2.18 5.10
C MET A 103 3.33 -2.23 6.49
N GLU A 104 2.97 -1.29 7.38
CA GLU A 104 3.40 -1.32 8.77
C GLU A 104 2.83 -2.55 9.52
N GLN A 105 1.56 -2.88 9.27
CA GLN A 105 0.93 -4.08 9.83
C GLN A 105 1.60 -5.37 9.32
N ILE A 106 1.88 -5.46 8.01
CA ILE A 106 2.61 -6.60 7.42
C ILE A 106 4.01 -6.69 8.01
N GLY A 107 4.72 -5.58 8.16
CA GLY A 107 6.04 -5.54 8.79
C GLY A 107 6.01 -6.11 10.21
N ARG A 108 5.06 -5.67 11.04
CA ARG A 108 4.86 -6.22 12.40
C ARG A 108 4.53 -7.71 12.39
N GLN A 109 3.69 -8.16 11.46
CA GLN A 109 3.36 -9.59 11.31
C GLN A 109 4.58 -10.41 10.89
N GLN A 110 5.40 -9.91 9.96
CA GLN A 110 6.63 -10.59 9.53
C GLN A 110 7.64 -10.74 10.66
N THR A 111 7.85 -9.69 11.47
CA THR A 111 8.70 -9.78 12.67
C THR A 111 8.14 -10.83 13.64
N SER A 112 6.84 -10.80 13.93
CA SER A 112 6.22 -11.79 14.82
C SER A 112 6.35 -13.23 14.29
N ILE A 113 6.24 -13.45 12.97
CA ILE A 113 6.46 -14.76 12.37
C ILE A 113 7.92 -15.18 12.54
N LEU A 114 8.89 -14.29 12.28
CA LEU A 114 10.32 -14.59 12.41
C LEU A 114 10.68 -14.97 13.85
N ASP A 115 10.24 -14.19 14.85
CA ASP A 115 10.46 -14.47 16.26
C ASP A 115 9.89 -15.85 16.64
N SER A 116 8.70 -16.17 16.11
CA SER A 116 8.06 -17.46 16.37
C SER A 116 8.77 -18.65 15.69
N VAL A 117 9.39 -18.42 14.53
CA VAL A 117 10.20 -19.43 13.82
C VAL A 117 11.51 -19.66 14.58
N GLU A 118 12.11 -18.61 15.12
CA GLU A 118 13.30 -18.70 15.96
C GLU A 118 13.00 -19.48 17.25
N GLU A 119 11.94 -19.15 17.99
CA GLU A 119 11.52 -19.89 19.19
C GLU A 119 11.29 -21.39 18.88
N ARG A 120 10.63 -21.72 17.75
CA ARG A 120 10.44 -23.11 17.34
C ARG A 120 11.77 -23.82 17.05
N ARG A 121 12.71 -23.13 16.41
CA ARG A 121 14.03 -23.69 16.12
C ARG A 121 14.83 -23.93 17.40
N GLU A 122 14.75 -23.01 18.35
CA GLU A 122 15.37 -23.15 19.68
C GLU A 122 14.77 -24.32 20.45
N LEU A 123 13.44 -24.42 20.53
CA LEU A 123 12.75 -25.53 21.19
C LEU A 123 13.06 -26.88 20.53
N ALA A 124 13.11 -26.94 19.20
CA ALA A 124 13.47 -28.15 18.48
C ALA A 124 14.92 -28.59 18.77
N THR A 125 15.85 -27.63 18.83
CA THR A 125 17.25 -27.89 19.16
C THR A 125 17.41 -28.34 20.62
N ALA A 126 16.68 -27.71 21.54
CA ALA A 126 16.65 -28.09 22.94
C ALA A 126 16.09 -29.51 23.11
N LEU A 127 15.00 -29.85 22.42
CA LEU A 127 14.43 -31.20 22.44
C LEU A 127 15.42 -32.24 21.91
N GLU A 128 16.11 -31.95 20.81
CA GLU A 128 17.09 -32.86 20.24
C GLU A 128 18.26 -33.11 21.21
N LEU A 129 18.77 -32.05 21.84
CA LEU A 129 19.82 -32.16 22.85
C LEU A 129 19.35 -32.99 24.06
N MET A 130 18.11 -32.77 24.52
CA MET A 130 17.55 -33.51 25.66
C MET A 130 17.27 -34.97 25.33
N ARG A 131 16.84 -35.28 24.10
CA ARG A 131 16.71 -36.65 23.61
C ARG A 131 18.05 -37.37 23.52
N GLY A 132 19.09 -36.66 23.07
CA GLY A 132 20.47 -37.17 23.08
C GLY A 132 20.93 -37.52 24.49
N ARG A 133 20.78 -36.59 25.45
CA ARG A 133 21.09 -36.84 26.86
C ARG A 133 20.30 -38.02 27.45
N LEU A 134 19.02 -38.14 27.10
CA LEU A 134 18.20 -39.26 27.55
C LEU A 134 18.70 -40.59 26.96
N GLN A 135 19.14 -40.62 25.71
CA GLN A 135 19.78 -41.80 25.11
C GLN A 135 21.07 -42.15 25.83
N ASP A 136 21.93 -41.17 26.09
CA ASP A 136 23.19 -41.37 26.81
C ASP A 136 22.94 -41.94 28.22
N ALA A 137 21.99 -41.36 28.97
CA ALA A 137 21.61 -41.84 30.31
C ALA A 137 21.03 -43.27 30.29
N VAL A 138 20.27 -43.62 29.25
CA VAL A 138 19.75 -44.99 29.07
C VAL A 138 20.89 -45.97 28.79
N GLU A 139 21.91 -45.55 28.05
CA GLU A 139 23.06 -46.40 27.74
C GLU A 139 23.99 -46.57 28.94
N GLU A 140 24.29 -45.50 29.69
CA GLU A 140 25.05 -45.56 30.94
C GLU A 140 24.40 -46.54 31.93
N ARG A 141 23.07 -46.49 32.06
CA ARG A 141 22.32 -47.45 32.86
C ARG A 141 22.49 -48.90 32.38
N ARG A 142 22.51 -49.13 31.06
CA ARG A 142 22.75 -50.48 30.51
C ARG A 142 24.15 -50.98 30.84
N GLU A 143 25.15 -50.10 30.76
CA GLU A 143 26.53 -50.43 31.13
C GLU A 143 26.65 -50.78 32.62
N ILE A 144 26.04 -49.99 33.51
CA ILE A 144 25.98 -50.27 34.95
C ILE A 144 25.30 -51.63 35.22
N ALA A 145 24.18 -51.91 34.54
CA ALA A 145 23.47 -53.17 34.68
C ALA A 145 24.30 -54.36 34.19
N ALA A 146 25.00 -54.22 33.06
CA ALA A 146 25.89 -55.25 32.52
C ALA A 146 27.09 -55.51 33.44
N ALA A 147 27.70 -54.46 34.00
CA ALA A 147 28.79 -54.57 34.97
C ALA A 147 28.34 -55.31 36.24
N ARG A 148 27.15 -54.98 36.75
CA ARG A 148 26.54 -55.70 37.89
C ARG A 148 26.33 -57.18 37.58
N ASP A 149 25.77 -57.51 36.42
CA ASP A 149 25.49 -58.89 36.04
C ASP A 149 26.78 -59.71 35.86
N ALA A 150 27.85 -59.08 35.33
CA ALA A 150 29.17 -59.69 35.26
C ALA A 150 29.75 -59.97 36.67
N LEU A 151 29.65 -59.01 37.59
CA LEU A 151 30.04 -59.19 39.00
C LEU A 151 29.29 -60.36 39.66
N LEU A 152 27.98 -60.49 39.44
CA LEU A 152 27.16 -61.59 39.97
C LEU A 152 27.55 -62.96 39.36
N ALA A 153 27.90 -63.00 38.08
CA ALA A 153 28.39 -64.22 37.43
C ALA A 153 29.75 -64.65 38.01
N GLU A 154 30.69 -63.71 38.18
CA GLU A 154 32.00 -63.95 38.78
C GLU A 154 31.87 -64.42 40.23
N MET A 155 30.95 -63.83 41.03
CA MET A 155 30.62 -64.34 42.36
C MET A 155 30.15 -65.80 42.35
N SER A 156 29.29 -66.15 41.40
CA SER A 156 28.72 -67.50 41.32
C SER A 156 29.81 -68.53 40.99
N GLU A 157 30.72 -68.20 40.08
CA GLU A 157 31.88 -69.03 39.73
C GLU A 157 32.89 -69.16 40.89
N VAL A 158 33.17 -68.05 41.59
CA VAL A 158 34.03 -68.05 42.78
C VAL A 158 33.41 -68.90 43.89
N ASN A 159 32.11 -68.80 44.13
CA ASN A 159 31.41 -69.61 45.13
C ASN A 159 31.42 -71.11 44.78
N GLU A 160 31.20 -71.49 43.51
CA GLU A 160 31.30 -72.89 43.07
C GLU A 160 32.72 -73.47 43.16
N THR A 161 33.75 -72.66 42.93
CA THR A 161 35.15 -73.08 43.02
C THR A 161 35.63 -73.20 44.47
N LEU A 162 35.11 -72.36 45.36
CA LEU A 162 35.32 -72.42 46.81
C LEU A 162 34.63 -73.63 47.47
N ASP A 163 33.44 -74.03 47.03
CA ASP A 163 32.80 -75.27 47.50
C ASP A 163 33.62 -76.53 47.14
N ARG A 164 34.45 -76.44 46.08
CA ARG A 164 35.32 -77.52 45.59
C ARG A 164 36.72 -77.55 46.21
N LYS A 165 37.17 -76.47 46.86
CA LYS A 165 38.51 -76.36 47.48
C LYS A 165 38.35 -75.72 48.86
N GLN A 166 38.79 -76.41 49.93
CA GLN A 166 38.92 -75.82 51.28
C GLN A 166 39.88 -74.62 51.23
N GLY A 167 39.35 -73.44 50.91
CA GLY A 167 40.04 -72.16 50.95
C GLY A 167 40.08 -71.62 52.37
N THR A 168 41.15 -70.90 52.70
CA THR A 168 41.35 -70.25 54.00
C THR A 168 40.23 -69.22 54.23
N ALA A 169 39.53 -69.29 55.37
CA ALA A 169 38.37 -68.44 55.69
C ALA A 169 38.61 -66.90 55.60
N GLY A 170 39.87 -66.46 55.67
CA GLY A 170 40.24 -65.03 55.56
C GLY A 170 40.12 -64.46 54.14
N ASP A 171 40.51 -65.21 53.11
CA ASP A 171 40.43 -64.77 51.70
C ASP A 171 38.97 -64.63 51.24
N LEU A 172 38.10 -65.48 51.79
CA LEU A 172 36.66 -65.45 51.53
C LEU A 172 36.02 -64.17 52.07
N SER A 173 36.36 -63.79 53.31
CA SER A 173 35.86 -62.56 53.93
C SER A 173 36.28 -61.33 53.13
N GLN A 174 37.54 -61.27 52.68
CA GLN A 174 38.05 -60.13 51.92
C GLN A 174 37.40 -60.01 50.54
N THR A 175 37.17 -61.14 49.86
CA THR A 175 36.48 -61.17 48.56
C THR A 175 35.02 -60.76 48.70
N LEU A 176 34.33 -61.29 49.72
CA LEU A 176 32.95 -60.91 50.02
C LEU A 176 32.80 -59.43 50.35
N ASP A 177 33.70 -58.86 51.16
CA ASP A 177 33.68 -57.44 51.48
C ASP A 177 33.90 -56.57 50.23
N THR A 178 34.83 -56.97 49.35
CA THR A 178 35.12 -56.25 48.11
C THR A 178 33.91 -56.26 47.17
N VAL A 179 33.28 -57.42 46.98
CA VAL A 179 32.12 -57.53 46.10
C VAL A 179 30.88 -56.86 46.70
N THR A 180 30.69 -56.96 48.01
CA THR A 180 29.60 -56.26 48.70
C THR A 180 29.75 -54.74 48.56
N GLY A 181 30.98 -54.22 48.67
CA GLY A 181 31.30 -52.83 48.38
C GLY A 181 30.98 -52.44 46.94
N ALA A 182 31.49 -53.19 45.96
CA ALA A 182 31.24 -52.95 44.54
C ALA A 182 29.74 -53.02 44.17
N LEU A 183 28.99 -53.94 44.77
CA LEU A 183 27.54 -54.07 44.56
C LEU A 183 26.78 -52.90 45.20
N SER A 184 27.20 -52.44 46.38
CA SER A 184 26.64 -51.24 47.02
C SER A 184 26.87 -50.01 46.14
N ASP A 185 28.08 -49.84 45.63
CA ASP A 185 28.42 -48.74 44.71
C ASP A 185 27.61 -48.82 43.41
N ALA A 186 27.43 -50.03 42.85
CA ALA A 186 26.61 -50.25 41.67
C ALA A 186 25.11 -49.95 41.90
N VAL A 187 24.58 -50.22 43.11
CA VAL A 187 23.21 -49.85 43.48
C VAL A 187 23.06 -48.33 43.55
N VAL A 188 24.01 -47.64 44.18
CA VAL A 188 24.01 -46.16 44.25
C VAL A 188 24.10 -45.55 42.85
N ALA A 189 25.00 -46.05 42.00
CA ALA A 189 25.15 -45.59 40.62
C ALA A 189 23.87 -45.84 39.79
N ARG A 190 23.23 -47.01 39.95
CA ARG A 190 21.96 -47.32 39.30
C ARG A 190 20.85 -46.35 39.72
N ASP A 191 20.73 -46.08 41.02
CA ASP A 191 19.67 -45.22 41.54
C ASP A 191 19.85 -43.78 41.04
N ALA A 192 21.09 -43.27 41.04
CA ALA A 192 21.42 -41.98 40.45
C ALA A 192 21.09 -41.92 38.94
N ALA A 193 21.42 -42.97 38.18
CA ALA A 193 21.14 -43.04 36.74
C ALA A 193 19.62 -43.14 36.44
N GLU A 194 18.83 -43.82 37.29
CA GLU A 194 17.37 -43.85 37.15
C GLU A 194 16.75 -42.49 37.45
N ASP A 195 17.20 -41.81 38.51
CA ASP A 195 16.72 -40.46 38.86
C ASP A 195 17.02 -39.44 37.75
N GLU A 196 18.23 -39.48 37.18
CA GLU A 196 18.60 -38.64 36.05
C GLU A 196 17.75 -38.94 34.82
N ARG A 197 17.57 -40.23 34.48
CA ARG A 197 16.74 -40.64 33.35
C ARG A 197 15.28 -40.21 33.50
N GLU A 198 14.69 -40.35 34.69
CA GLU A 198 13.32 -39.93 34.97
C GLU A 198 13.17 -38.40 34.83
N THR A 199 14.16 -37.67 35.34
CA THR A 199 14.22 -36.21 35.22
C THR A 199 14.31 -35.78 33.75
N LEU A 200 15.22 -36.38 32.98
CA LEU A 200 15.37 -36.09 31.54
C LEU A 200 14.12 -36.48 30.74
N ALA A 201 13.52 -37.63 31.04
CA ALA A 201 12.29 -38.09 30.38
C ALA A 201 11.13 -37.12 30.60
N THR A 202 11.00 -36.59 31.82
CA THR A 202 9.98 -35.58 32.15
C THR A 202 10.22 -34.28 31.39
N GLN A 203 11.46 -33.79 31.33
CA GLN A 203 11.81 -32.57 30.59
C GLN A 203 11.57 -32.73 29.07
N VAL A 204 11.89 -33.89 28.49
CA VAL A 204 11.58 -34.21 27.09
C VAL A 204 10.07 -34.16 26.85
N ALA A 205 9.27 -34.81 27.70
CA ALA A 205 7.81 -34.80 27.58
C ALA A 205 7.21 -33.39 27.72
N GLU A 206 7.76 -32.56 28.61
CA GLU A 206 7.36 -31.16 28.76
C GLU A 206 7.66 -30.33 27.50
N LEU A 207 8.87 -30.48 26.94
CA LEU A 207 9.25 -29.79 25.70
C LEU A 207 8.38 -30.20 24.51
N GLU A 208 8.10 -31.50 24.37
CA GLU A 208 7.20 -32.01 23.33
C GLU A 208 5.80 -31.44 23.47
N LEU A 209 5.27 -31.40 24.71
CA LEU A 209 3.98 -30.80 24.98
C LEU A 209 3.97 -29.32 24.61
N ARG A 210 4.99 -28.56 25.02
CA ARG A 210 5.11 -27.13 24.73
C ARG A 210 5.17 -26.86 23.23
N ILE A 211 5.94 -27.64 22.47
CA ILE A 211 5.99 -27.55 21.00
C ILE A 211 4.61 -27.82 20.39
N SER A 212 3.88 -28.83 20.89
CA SER A 212 2.54 -29.15 20.39
C SER A 212 1.52 -28.03 20.67
N MET A 213 1.59 -27.42 21.86
CA MET A 213 0.72 -26.31 22.25
C MET A 213 1.01 -25.07 21.41
N ASN A 214 2.29 -24.70 21.25
CA ASN A 214 2.71 -23.57 20.41
C ASN A 214 2.27 -23.78 18.95
N THR A 215 2.38 -25.00 18.43
CA THR A 215 1.93 -25.31 17.05
C THR A 215 0.43 -25.09 16.89
N ARG A 216 -0.40 -25.56 17.84
CA ARG A 216 -1.85 -25.35 17.80
C ARG A 216 -2.23 -23.87 17.91
N GLN A 217 -1.64 -23.14 18.85
CA GLN A 217 -1.89 -21.70 18.98
C GLN A 217 -1.52 -20.93 17.70
N GLN A 218 -0.45 -21.31 17.02
CA GLN A 218 -0.09 -20.70 15.74
C GLN A 218 -1.10 -20.99 14.63
N GLU A 219 -1.57 -22.23 14.50
CA GLU A 219 -2.62 -22.57 13.54
C GLU A 219 -3.90 -21.78 13.79
N GLU A 220 -4.27 -21.59 15.06
CA GLU A 220 -5.39 -20.74 15.45
C GLU A 220 -5.15 -19.27 15.11
N MET A 221 -3.98 -18.72 15.42
CA MET A 221 -3.64 -17.33 15.07
C MET A 221 -3.62 -17.10 13.56
N LEU A 222 -3.08 -18.04 12.79
CA LEU A 222 -3.05 -17.94 11.33
C LEU A 222 -4.47 -17.96 10.77
N ASN A 223 -5.33 -18.86 11.25
CA ASN A 223 -6.72 -18.93 10.83
C ASN A 223 -7.50 -17.65 11.21
N GLN A 224 -7.24 -17.07 12.39
CA GLN A 224 -7.82 -15.77 12.77
C GLN A 224 -7.33 -14.63 11.86
N LEU A 225 -6.05 -14.64 11.48
CA LEU A 225 -5.50 -13.66 10.53
C LEU A 225 -6.09 -13.84 9.13
N GLU A 226 -6.22 -15.07 8.65
CA GLU A 226 -6.86 -15.37 7.37
C GLU A 226 -8.32 -14.93 7.34
N GLN A 227 -9.08 -15.17 8.42
CA GLN A 227 -10.45 -14.70 8.56
C GLN A 227 -10.55 -13.18 8.62
N ALA A 228 -9.65 -12.52 9.36
CA ALA A 228 -9.61 -11.06 9.45
C ALA A 228 -9.27 -10.41 8.10
N VAL A 229 -8.32 -11.00 7.35
CA VAL A 229 -7.98 -10.59 5.99
C VAL A 229 -9.15 -10.85 5.05
N ALA A 230 -9.77 -12.03 5.08
CA ALA A 230 -10.94 -12.34 4.26
C ALA A 230 -12.13 -11.41 4.54
N MET A 231 -12.32 -10.99 5.79
CA MET A 231 -13.35 -10.02 6.16
C MET A 231 -12.98 -8.58 5.74
N SER A 232 -11.70 -8.20 5.82
CA SER A 232 -11.20 -6.89 5.40
C SER A 232 -11.13 -6.72 3.87
N PHE A 233 -10.96 -7.81 3.12
CA PHE A 233 -10.87 -7.83 1.65
C PHE A 233 -12.08 -8.51 0.98
N GLY A 234 -13.16 -8.76 1.75
CA GLY A 234 -14.44 -9.25 1.24
C GLY A 234 -15.03 -8.30 0.19
N PRO A 235 -15.83 -8.82 -0.75
CA PRO A 235 -15.91 -8.31 -2.12
C PRO A 235 -16.35 -6.85 -2.18
N LEU A 236 -15.53 -6.02 -2.84
CA LEU A 236 -15.93 -4.74 -3.42
C LEU A 236 -16.93 -4.96 -4.56
#